data_AF-A0A1X6YAB2-F1
#
_entry.id   AF-A0A1X6YAB2-F1
#
_cell.length_a   1.000
_cell.length_b   1.000
_cell.length_c   1.000
_cell.angle_alpha   90.00
_cell.angle_beta   90.00
_cell.angle_gamma   90.00
#
_symmetry.space_group_name_H-M   'P 1'
#
loop_
_entity.id
_entity.type
_entity.pdbx_description
1 polymer ?
#
loop_
_entity_poly.entity_id
_entity_poly.type
_entity_poly.pdbx_seq_one_letter_code
_entity_poly.pdbx_strand_id
1 'polypeptide(L)'
;MMDAFGSYGHAIVSLAVLAIVGLVMAPVSAIGKMKLGLAPGAEPAADYSCRVYRLHRAYLNLSETMGFFVAVTVAAILAGANPFAVNLLASLFLASRLIMAVVHVGGLGKPNGSTRSILYMAGMIMCAVLGMMAILGALA
;
A
#
# COMPACT_ATOMS: atom_id res chain seq x y z
N MET A 1 5.11 -26.44 12.48
CA MET A 1 5.55 -25.05 12.20
C MET A 1 4.92 -24.49 10.94
N MET A 2 4.88 -25.22 9.81
CA MET A 2 4.18 -24.79 8.59
C MET A 2 2.66 -24.60 8.75
N ASP A 3 2.00 -25.41 9.60
CA ASP A 3 0.55 -25.27 9.87
C ASP A 3 0.16 -23.93 10.52
N ALA A 4 1.06 -23.31 11.31
CA ALA A 4 0.73 -22.09 12.04
C ALA A 4 0.55 -20.87 11.11
N PHE A 5 1.28 -20.83 9.99
CA PHE A 5 1.21 -19.73 9.02
C PHE A 5 0.26 -20.02 7.86
N GLY A 6 -0.10 -21.28 7.64
CA GLY A 6 -1.01 -21.68 6.55
C GLY A 6 -2.36 -20.96 6.63
N SER A 7 -2.86 -20.72 7.85
CA SER A 7 -4.10 -19.98 8.08
C SER A 7 -4.02 -18.48 7.74
N TYR A 8 -2.82 -17.89 7.61
CA TYR A 8 -2.59 -16.48 7.24
C TYR A 8 -2.19 -16.29 5.78
N GLY A 9 -2.41 -17.30 4.93
CA GLY A 9 -1.91 -17.31 3.55
C GLY A 9 -2.24 -16.05 2.74
N HIS A 10 -3.47 -15.54 2.84
CA HIS A 10 -3.87 -14.33 2.11
C HIS A 10 -3.15 -13.08 2.60
N ALA A 11 -2.91 -12.94 3.91
CA ALA A 11 -2.14 -11.82 4.45
C ALA A 11 -0.68 -11.87 3.99
N ILE A 12 -0.06 -13.06 4.00
CA ILE A 12 1.31 -13.27 3.51
C ILE A 12 1.42 -12.95 2.02
N VAL A 13 0.48 -13.44 1.20
CA VAL A 13 0.41 -13.09 -0.23
C VAL A 13 0.22 -11.58 -0.41
N SER A 14 -0.60 -10.94 0.41
CA SER A 14 -0.84 -9.50 0.33
C SER A 14 0.43 -8.68 0.60
N LEU A 15 1.22 -9.10 1.60
CA LEU A 15 2.54 -8.53 1.89
C LEU A 15 3.48 -8.67 0.70
N ALA A 16 3.60 -9.88 0.15
CA ALA A 16 4.49 -10.16 -0.97
C ALA A 16 4.11 -9.38 -2.24
N VAL A 17 2.82 -9.39 -2.60
CA VAL A 17 2.33 -8.67 -3.79
C VAL A 17 2.52 -7.17 -3.64
N LEU A 18 2.22 -6.59 -2.47
CA LEU A 18 2.42 -5.16 -2.26
C LEU A 18 3.90 -4.77 -2.39
N ALA A 19 4.81 -5.58 -1.83
CA ALA A 19 6.24 -5.37 -1.96
C ALA A 19 6.69 -5.43 -3.44
N ILE A 20 6.21 -6.42 -4.21
CA ILE A 20 6.47 -6.53 -5.65
C ILE A 20 5.95 -5.29 -6.40
N VAL A 21 4.75 -4.80 -6.06
CA VAL A 21 4.21 -3.58 -6.66
C VAL A 21 5.11 -2.39 -6.37
N GLY A 22 5.60 -2.23 -5.13
CA GLY A 22 6.56 -1.19 -4.78
C GLY A 22 7.88 -1.29 -5.57
N LEU A 23 8.42 -2.52 -5.67
CA LEU A 23 9.64 -2.81 -6.45
C LEU A 23 9.48 -2.52 -7.95
N VAL A 24 8.27 -2.66 -8.50
CA VAL A 24 7.98 -2.31 -9.90
C VAL A 24 7.75 -0.80 -10.05
N MET A 25 7.00 -0.18 -9.15
CA MET A 25 6.67 1.25 -9.24
C MET A 25 7.91 2.14 -9.07
N ALA A 26 8.88 1.75 -8.26
CA ALA A 26 10.12 2.49 -8.05
C ALA A 26 10.89 2.77 -9.37
N PRO A 27 11.32 1.76 -10.15
CA PRO A 27 12.01 1.97 -11.41
C PRO A 27 11.10 2.59 -12.49
N VAL A 28 9.81 2.26 -12.53
CA VAL A 28 8.88 2.87 -13.51
C VAL A 28 8.74 4.38 -13.27
N SER A 29 8.64 4.80 -12.00
CA SER A 29 8.68 6.21 -11.62
C SER A 29 10.02 6.85 -12.00
N ALA A 30 11.15 6.18 -11.70
CA ALA A 30 12.48 6.71 -12.02
C ALA A 30 12.71 6.90 -13.53
N ILE A 31 12.31 5.93 -14.36
CA ILE A 31 12.38 6.01 -15.83
C ILE A 31 11.54 7.19 -16.34
N GLY A 32 10.34 7.40 -15.79
CA GLY A 32 9.51 8.56 -16.13
C GLY A 32 10.23 9.88 -15.85
N LYS A 33 10.89 10.00 -14.70
CA LYS A 33 11.67 11.19 -14.32
C LYS A 33 12.89 11.39 -15.22
N MET A 34 13.60 10.32 -15.56
CA MET A 34 14.74 10.36 -16.49
C MET A 34 14.32 10.87 -17.88
N LYS A 35 13.15 10.44 -18.39
CA LYS A 35 12.60 10.93 -19.68
C LYS A 35 12.26 12.42 -19.68
N LEU A 36 12.07 13.02 -18.51
CA LEU A 36 11.89 14.47 -18.35
C LEU A 36 13.23 15.22 -18.17
N GLY A 37 14.37 14.55 -18.25
CA GLY A 37 15.69 15.14 -18.05
C GLY A 37 15.97 15.54 -16.58
N LEU A 38 15.22 14.97 -15.63
CA LEU A 38 15.38 15.30 -14.22
C LEU A 38 16.62 14.63 -13.63
N ALA A 39 17.36 15.37 -12.81
CA ALA A 39 18.46 14.83 -12.02
C ALA A 39 17.95 13.76 -11.01
N PRO A 40 18.82 12.82 -10.59
CA PRO A 40 18.50 11.89 -9.52
C PRO A 40 18.02 12.62 -8.26
N GLY A 41 16.98 12.10 -7.61
CA GLY A 41 16.38 12.73 -6.42
C GLY A 41 15.40 13.87 -6.71
N ALA A 42 15.44 14.49 -7.88
CA ALA A 42 14.47 15.54 -8.24
C ALA A 42 13.05 14.97 -8.40
N GLU A 43 12.06 15.83 -8.18
CA GLU A 43 10.64 15.55 -8.39
C GLU A 43 10.14 16.24 -9.68
N PRO A 44 9.18 15.65 -10.42
CA PRO A 44 8.50 16.36 -11.49
C PRO A 44 7.75 17.58 -10.96
N ALA A 45 7.59 18.60 -11.81
CA ALA A 45 6.75 19.75 -11.48
C ALA A 45 5.34 19.31 -11.04
N ALA A 46 4.77 20.06 -10.09
CA ALA A 46 3.49 19.74 -9.45
C ALA A 46 2.28 20.00 -10.36
N ASP A 47 2.20 19.26 -11.44
CA ASP A 47 1.15 19.33 -12.45
C ASP A 47 0.40 17.98 -12.54
N TYR A 48 -0.85 17.96 -12.10
CA TYR A 48 -1.70 16.78 -12.18
C TYR A 48 -2.11 16.41 -13.61
N SER A 49 -1.89 17.27 -14.61
CA SER A 49 -2.04 16.91 -16.02
C SER A 49 -0.91 15.97 -16.48
N CYS A 50 0.28 16.12 -15.89
CA CYS A 50 1.46 15.32 -16.19
C CYS A 50 1.34 13.90 -15.62
N ARG A 51 1.32 12.89 -16.50
CA ARG A 51 1.28 11.48 -16.10
C ARG A 51 2.48 11.05 -15.26
N VAL A 52 3.68 11.58 -15.55
CA VAL A 52 4.90 11.27 -14.79
C VAL A 52 4.79 11.79 -13.35
N TYR A 53 4.23 13.00 -13.16
CA TYR A 53 3.96 13.53 -11.83
C TYR A 53 2.96 12.65 -11.06
N ARG A 54 1.84 12.27 -11.69
CA ARG A 54 0.84 11.39 -11.05
C ARG A 54 1.42 10.02 -10.69
N LEU A 55 2.23 9.43 -11.56
CA LEU A 55 2.94 8.18 -11.27
C LEU A 55 3.90 8.33 -10.10
N HIS A 56 4.68 9.41 -10.08
CA HIS A 56 5.61 9.69 -8.99
C HIS A 56 4.88 9.84 -7.65
N ARG A 57 3.76 10.58 -7.62
CA ARG A 57 2.92 10.72 -6.41
C ARG A 57 2.24 9.42 -6.00
N ALA A 58 1.83 8.58 -6.95
CA ALA A 58 1.28 7.26 -6.65
C ALA A 58 2.34 6.35 -6.00
N TYR A 59 3.57 6.37 -6.52
CA TYR A 59 4.70 5.64 -5.93
C TYR A 59 5.02 6.13 -4.51
N LEU A 60 5.15 7.44 -4.32
CA LEU A 60 5.42 8.01 -2.99
C LEU A 60 4.34 7.63 -1.98
N ASN A 61 3.07 7.71 -2.35
CA ASN A 61 1.98 7.33 -1.45
C ASN A 61 2.02 5.84 -1.06
N LEU A 62 2.40 4.96 -2.00
CA LEU A 62 2.63 3.56 -1.70
C LEU A 62 3.81 3.40 -0.72
N SER A 63 4.96 4.03 -1.00
CA SER A 63 6.15 3.99 -0.15
C SER A 63 5.89 4.48 1.29
N GLU A 64 5.14 5.57 1.43
CA GLU A 64 4.78 6.17 2.73
C GLU A 64 3.84 5.27 3.56
N THR A 65 3.02 4.44 2.92
CA THR A 65 2.01 3.62 3.62
C THR A 65 2.43 2.16 3.79
N MET A 66 3.33 1.66 2.95
CA MET A 66 3.76 0.27 2.94
C MET A 66 4.41 -0.15 4.27
N GLY A 67 5.21 0.73 4.89
CA GLY A 67 5.86 0.44 6.17
C GLY A 67 4.86 0.14 7.29
N PHE A 68 3.79 0.95 7.39
CA PHE A 68 2.74 0.72 8.37
C PHE A 68 2.03 -0.61 8.14
N PHE A 69 1.62 -0.88 6.90
CA PHE A 69 0.93 -2.13 6.55
C PHE A 69 1.76 -3.37 6.88
N VAL A 70 3.04 -3.38 6.50
CA VAL A 70 3.93 -4.51 6.77
C VAL A 70 4.07 -4.71 8.28
N ALA A 71 4.35 -3.64 9.02
CA ALA A 71 4.54 -3.71 10.47
C ALA A 71 3.31 -4.28 11.19
N VAL A 72 2.12 -3.72 10.95
CA VAL A 72 0.90 -4.13 11.67
C VAL A 72 0.41 -5.51 11.25
N THR A 73 0.56 -5.88 9.97
CA THR A 73 0.12 -7.20 9.49
C THR A 73 1.01 -8.29 10.02
N VAL A 74 2.34 -8.11 9.98
CA VAL A 74 3.28 -9.08 10.53
C VAL A 74 3.09 -9.20 12.05
N ALA A 75 2.93 -8.08 12.75
CA ALA A 75 2.66 -8.10 14.19
C ALA A 75 1.37 -8.88 14.51
N ALA A 76 0.29 -8.69 13.75
CA ALA A 76 -0.96 -9.41 13.95
C ALA A 76 -0.81 -10.93 13.72
N ILE A 77 -0.05 -11.34 12.70
CA ILE A 77 0.27 -12.75 12.43
C ILE A 77 1.08 -13.35 13.58
N LEU A 78 2.13 -12.66 14.04
CA LEU A 78 3.01 -13.13 15.11
C LEU A 78 2.28 -13.20 16.46
N ALA A 79 1.35 -12.29 16.71
CA ALA A 79 0.49 -12.26 17.90
C ALA A 79 -0.62 -13.33 17.87
N GLY A 80 -0.72 -14.14 16.82
CA GLY A 80 -1.75 -15.17 16.71
C GLY A 80 -3.17 -14.61 16.58
N ALA A 81 -3.34 -13.36 16.10
CA ALA A 81 -4.64 -12.74 15.97
C ALA A 81 -5.54 -13.49 14.97
N ASN A 82 -6.87 -13.41 15.13
CA ASN A 82 -7.83 -14.18 14.33
C ASN A 82 -7.46 -14.24 12.81
N PRO A 83 -7.13 -15.43 12.26
CA PRO A 83 -6.60 -15.53 10.89
C PRO A 83 -7.56 -15.06 9.80
N PHE A 84 -8.85 -15.29 9.95
CA PHE A 84 -9.86 -14.85 8.99
C PHE A 84 -9.87 -13.32 8.86
N ALA A 85 -9.92 -12.61 9.99
CA ALA A 85 -9.94 -11.15 9.99
C ALA A 85 -8.61 -10.56 9.48
N VAL A 86 -7.46 -11.13 9.85
CA VAL A 86 -6.15 -10.69 9.35
C VAL A 86 -6.05 -10.84 7.83
N ASN A 87 -6.46 -12.00 7.29
CA ASN A 87 -6.49 -12.25 5.85
C ASN A 87 -7.41 -11.30 5.09
N LEU A 88 -8.63 -11.08 5.60
CA LEU A 88 -9.60 -10.20 4.98
C LEU A 88 -9.08 -8.76 4.93
N LEU A 89 -8.64 -8.22 6.06
CA LEU A 89 -8.14 -6.85 6.14
C LEU A 89 -6.90 -6.64 5.27
N ALA A 90 -5.96 -7.59 5.27
CA ALA A 90 -4.77 -7.50 4.43
C ALA A 90 -5.10 -7.55 2.93
N SER A 91 -6.04 -8.42 2.53
CA SER A 91 -6.50 -8.52 1.14
C SER A 91 -7.22 -7.26 0.68
N LEU A 92 -8.09 -6.70 1.52
CA LEU A 92 -8.79 -5.44 1.23
C LEU A 92 -7.83 -4.25 1.19
N PHE A 93 -6.82 -4.22 2.05
CA PHE A 93 -5.77 -3.22 2.00
C PHE A 93 -5.05 -3.28 0.64
N LEU A 94 -4.58 -4.46 0.24
CA LEU A 94 -3.93 -4.65 -1.06
C LEU A 94 -4.83 -4.18 -2.20
N ALA A 95 -6.08 -4.65 -2.25
CA ALA A 95 -7.03 -4.25 -3.27
C ALA A 95 -7.23 -2.72 -3.30
N SER A 96 -7.34 -2.07 -2.14
CA SER A 96 -7.43 -0.61 -2.05
C SER A 96 -6.22 0.09 -2.67
N ARG A 97 -5.00 -0.44 -2.45
CA ARG A 97 -3.77 0.14 -3.00
C ARG A 97 -3.68 -0.03 -4.51
N LEU A 98 -4.05 -1.20 -5.03
CA LEU A 98 -4.05 -1.47 -6.46
C LEU A 98 -5.05 -0.56 -7.20
N ILE A 99 -6.28 -0.46 -6.69
CA ILE A 99 -7.31 0.41 -7.28
C ILE A 99 -6.88 1.87 -7.19
N MET A 100 -6.33 2.29 -6.05
CA MET A 100 -5.85 3.65 -5.86
C MET A 100 -4.70 3.98 -6.82
N ALA A 101 -3.74 3.06 -7.04
CA ALA A 101 -2.67 3.27 -8.01
C ALA A 101 -3.22 3.48 -9.43
N VAL A 102 -4.20 2.68 -9.84
CA VAL A 102 -4.87 2.83 -11.15
C VAL A 102 -5.57 4.19 -11.25
N VAL A 103 -6.39 4.56 -10.27
CA VAL A 103 -7.12 5.84 -10.21
C VAL A 103 -6.16 7.03 -10.25
N HIS A 104 -5.09 6.95 -9.45
CA HIS A 104 -4.11 8.02 -9.29
C HIS A 104 -3.31 8.23 -10.58
N VAL A 105 -2.73 7.18 -11.15
CA VAL A 105 -1.96 7.27 -12.40
C VAL A 105 -2.87 7.64 -13.57
N GLY A 106 -4.09 7.10 -13.60
CA GLY A 106 -5.11 7.40 -14.60
C GLY A 106 -5.62 8.84 -14.57
N GLY A 107 -5.40 9.58 -13.48
CA GLY A 107 -5.90 10.95 -13.34
C GLY A 107 -7.43 11.02 -13.23
N LEU A 108 -8.03 9.98 -12.65
CA LEU A 108 -9.48 9.88 -12.51
C LEU A 108 -9.96 10.66 -11.29
N GLY A 109 -10.90 11.59 -11.50
CA GLY A 109 -11.48 12.42 -10.45
C GLY A 109 -10.62 13.62 -10.06
N LYS A 110 -11.03 14.30 -8.98
CA LYS A 110 -10.36 15.51 -8.48
C LYS A 110 -8.99 15.17 -7.85
N PRO A 111 -8.00 16.08 -7.89
CA PRO A 111 -6.75 15.88 -7.16
C PRO A 111 -6.96 15.65 -5.66
N ASN A 112 -7.86 16.39 -5.01
CA ASN A 112 -8.17 16.26 -3.58
C ASN A 112 -9.63 15.86 -3.35
N GLY A 113 -9.89 15.10 -2.29
CA GLY A 113 -11.24 14.69 -1.89
C GLY A 113 -11.93 13.76 -2.89
N SER A 114 -11.16 13.00 -3.66
CA SER A 114 -11.67 12.06 -4.67
C SER A 114 -11.66 10.61 -4.18
N THR A 115 -12.05 9.67 -5.05
CA THR A 115 -11.95 8.22 -4.83
C THR A 115 -10.59 7.80 -4.26
N ARG A 116 -9.50 8.46 -4.67
CA ARG A 116 -8.15 8.26 -4.12
C ARG A 116 -8.10 8.47 -2.61
N SER A 117 -8.70 9.56 -2.12
CA SER A 117 -8.70 9.90 -0.69
C SER A 117 -9.53 8.91 0.13
N ILE A 118 -10.67 8.47 -0.41
CA ILE A 118 -11.52 7.45 0.23
C ILE A 118 -10.76 6.13 0.35
N LEU A 119 -10.17 5.65 -0.74
CA LEU A 119 -9.37 4.42 -0.74
C LEU A 119 -8.16 4.53 0.19
N TYR A 120 -7.48 5.68 0.20
CA TYR A 120 -6.37 5.95 1.12
C TYR A 120 -6.81 5.74 2.56
N MET A 121 -7.86 6.44 2.99
CA MET A 121 -8.37 6.37 4.37
C MET A 121 -8.89 4.99 4.75
N ALA A 122 -9.59 4.31 3.84
CA ALA A 122 -10.05 2.93 4.08
C ALA A 122 -8.86 2.00 4.40
N GLY A 123 -7.77 2.09 3.63
CA GLY A 123 -6.57 1.30 3.92
C GLY A 123 -5.89 1.69 5.24
N MET A 124 -5.85 2.98 5.60
CA MET A 124 -5.29 3.40 6.89
C MET A 124 -6.10 2.85 8.07
N ILE A 125 -7.43 2.83 7.95
CA ILE A 125 -8.32 2.22 8.96
C ILE A 125 -8.05 0.71 9.06
N MET A 126 -7.88 0.00 7.95
CA MET A 126 -7.53 -1.42 7.97
C MET A 126 -6.21 -1.68 8.69
N CYS A 127 -5.18 -0.85 8.45
CA CYS A 127 -3.92 -0.93 9.18
C CYS A 127 -4.09 -0.66 10.69
N ALA A 128 -4.91 0.32 11.06
CA ALA A 128 -5.19 0.61 12.47
C ALA A 128 -5.89 -0.58 13.16
N VAL A 129 -6.87 -1.21 12.49
CA VAL A 129 -7.55 -2.40 13.01
C VAL A 129 -6.59 -3.58 13.15
N LEU A 130 -5.75 -3.84 12.15
CA LEU A 130 -4.70 -4.87 12.25
C LEU A 130 -3.74 -4.61 13.42
N GLY A 131 -3.33 -3.35 13.63
CA GLY A 131 -2.50 -2.96 14.76
C GLY A 131 -3.18 -3.21 16.11
N MET A 132 -4.46 -2.86 16.23
CA MET A 132 -5.25 -3.14 17.43
C MET A 132 -5.38 -4.64 17.70
N MET A 133 -5.62 -5.43 16.66
CA MET A 133 -5.67 -6.89 16.77
C MET A 133 -4.33 -7.48 17.23
N ALA A 134 -3.21 -6.94 16.74
CA ALA A 134 -1.88 -7.35 17.17
C ALA A 134 -1.64 -7.04 18.66
N ILE A 135 -2.02 -5.84 19.10
CA ILE A 135 -1.90 -5.42 20.51
C ILE A 135 -2.73 -6.34 21.41
N LEU A 136 -4.00 -6.57 21.05
CA LEU A 136 -4.89 -7.43 21.84
C LEU A 136 -4.42 -8.89 21.86
N GLY A 137 -3.96 -9.43 20.74
CA GLY A 137 -3.44 -10.80 20.65
C GLY A 137 -2.15 -11.00 21.45
N ALA A 138 -1.29 -9.97 21.53
CA ALA A 138 -0.04 -10.04 22.29
C ALA A 138 -0.22 -9.88 23.82
N LEU A 139 -1.35 -9.32 24.26
CA LEU A 139 -1.64 -9.04 25.68
C LEU A 139 -2.68 -9.99 26.30
N ALA A 140 -3.27 -10.89 25.51
CA ALA A 140 -4.22 -11.90 25.98
C ALA A 140 -3.50 -13.20 26.37
#